data_AF-A0A3B0S2Y4-F1
#
_entry.id   AF-A0A3B0S2Y4-F1
#
_cell.length_a   1.000
_cell.length_b   1.000
_cell.length_c   1.000
_cell.angle_alpha   90.00
_cell.angle_beta   90.00
_cell.angle_gamma   90.00
#
_symmetry.space_group_name_H-M   'P 1'
#
loop_
_entity.id
_entity.type
_entity.pdbx_description
1 polymer ?
#
loop_
_entity_poly.entity_id
_entity_poly.type
_entity_poly.pdbx_seq_one_letter_code
_entity_poly.pdbx_strand_id
1 'polypeptide(L)'
;MDLDAELTLLADADARAAKYLKSVDDRPAFPSPQSIGGLDALAGALPQSPSDPRQTLALLDDTGGPGTTTSNGPNYFGFVIGASLPAVAAAARL
;
A
#
# COMPACT_ATOMS: atom_id res chain seq x y z
N MET A 1 14.64 -13.82 11.38
CA MET A 1 14.99 -12.44 10.98
C MET A 1 15.62 -11.79 12.19
N ASP A 2 16.66 -11.00 12.01
CA ASP A 2 17.23 -10.20 13.09
C ASP A 2 16.20 -9.14 13.53
N LEU A 3 16.07 -8.88 14.83
CA LEU A 3 15.11 -7.92 15.38
C LEU A 3 15.36 -6.52 14.81
N ASP A 4 16.63 -6.13 14.67
CA ASP A 4 17.00 -4.83 14.10
C ASP A 4 16.58 -4.72 12.62
N ALA A 5 16.66 -5.83 11.88
CA ALA A 5 16.21 -5.90 10.49
C ALA A 5 14.68 -5.79 10.39
N GLU A 6 13.94 -6.43 11.30
CA GLU A 6 12.48 -6.35 11.36
C GLU A 6 12.01 -4.93 11.70
N LEU A 7 12.61 -4.29 12.71
CA LEU A 7 12.32 -2.90 13.08
C LEU A 7 12.61 -1.93 11.94
N THR A 8 13.68 -2.17 11.17
CA THR A 8 14.01 -1.37 9.98
C THR A 8 12.95 -1.50 8.90
N LEU A 9 12.42 -2.71 8.67
CA LEU A 9 11.36 -2.96 7.69
C LEU A 9 10.03 -2.31 8.10
N LEU A 10 9.68 -2.37 9.38
CA LEU A 10 8.48 -1.70 9.91
C LEU A 10 8.57 -0.19 9.70
N ALA A 11 9.72 0.42 9.99
CA ALA A 11 9.93 1.84 9.76
C ALA A 11 9.81 2.25 8.27
N ASP A 12 10.34 1.44 7.33
CA ASP A 12 10.17 1.67 5.89
C ASP A 12 8.69 1.57 5.46
N ALA A 13 8.00 0.53 5.93
CA ALA A 13 6.58 0.34 5.64
C ALA A 13 5.72 1.50 6.17
N ASP A 14 5.99 1.99 7.39
CA ASP A 14 5.28 3.13 7.96
C ASP A 14 5.55 4.44 7.22
N ALA A 15 6.78 4.67 6.75
CA ALA A 15 7.11 5.83 5.93
C ALA A 15 6.30 5.85 4.62
N ARG A 16 6.17 4.68 3.96
CA ARG A 16 5.35 4.50 2.75
C ARG A 16 3.86 4.66 3.04
N ALA A 17 3.37 4.08 4.13
CA ALA A 17 1.98 4.24 4.57
C ALA A 17 1.65 5.72 4.85
N ALA A 18 2.54 6.47 5.49
CA ALA A 18 2.37 7.89 5.74
C ALA A 18 2.32 8.70 4.43
N LYS A 19 3.15 8.36 3.45
CA LYS A 19 3.10 8.96 2.10
C LYS A 19 1.76 8.68 1.41
N TYR A 20 1.26 7.44 1.47
CA TYR A 20 -0.06 7.09 0.93
C TYR A 20 -1.16 7.94 1.59
N LEU A 21 -1.24 7.95 2.92
CA LEU A 21 -2.28 8.67 3.67
C LEU A 21 -2.30 10.17 3.35
N LYS A 22 -1.13 10.82 3.22
CA LYS A 22 -1.02 12.23 2.84
C LYS A 22 -1.53 12.54 1.42
N SER A 23 -1.62 11.53 0.56
CA SER A 23 -2.05 11.70 -0.83
C SER A 23 -3.52 11.36 -1.07
N VAL A 24 -4.21 10.74 -0.10
CA VAL A 24 -5.57 10.19 -0.29
C VAL A 24 -6.58 11.25 -0.75
N ASP A 25 -6.53 12.45 -0.18
CA ASP A 25 -7.52 13.50 -0.46
C ASP A 25 -7.42 14.05 -1.89
N ASP A 26 -6.22 14.08 -2.47
CA ASP A 26 -5.96 14.64 -3.80
C ASP A 26 -6.00 13.58 -4.91
N ARG A 27 -6.10 12.29 -4.56
CA ARG A 27 -6.05 11.20 -5.54
C ARG A 27 -7.42 10.95 -6.18
N PRO A 28 -7.45 10.59 -7.49
CA PRO A 28 -8.65 10.05 -8.09
C PRO A 28 -9.11 8.79 -7.35
N ALA A 29 -10.42 8.63 -7.17
CA ALA A 29 -10.98 7.48 -6.48
C ALA A 29 -10.64 6.14 -7.18
N PHE A 30 -10.60 6.15 -8.52
CA PHE A 30 -10.24 5.00 -9.33
C PHE A 30 -8.87 5.20 -10.00
N PRO A 31 -8.06 4.13 -10.11
CA PRO A 31 -6.76 4.20 -10.76
C PRO A 31 -6.88 4.47 -12.26
N SER A 32 -5.86 5.08 -12.83
CA SER A 32 -5.79 5.30 -14.29
C SER A 32 -5.56 3.98 -15.04
N PRO A 33 -5.91 3.89 -16.34
CA PRO A 33 -5.57 2.72 -17.16
C PRO A 33 -4.07 2.39 -17.17
N GLN A 34 -3.22 3.42 -17.14
CA GLN A 34 -1.77 3.25 -17.03
C GLN A 34 -1.36 2.61 -15.70
N SER A 35 -1.95 3.07 -14.59
CA SER A 35 -1.71 2.51 -13.25
C SER A 35 -2.19 1.06 -13.16
N ILE A 36 -3.32 0.74 -13.78
CA ILE A 36 -3.83 -0.64 -13.86
C ILE A 36 -2.88 -1.51 -14.67
N GLY A 37 -2.42 -1.05 -15.84
CA GLY A 37 -1.45 -1.78 -16.65
C GLY A 37 -0.11 -2.02 -15.94
N GLY A 38 0.29 -1.12 -15.03
CA GLY A 38 1.46 -1.30 -14.18
C GLY A 38 1.40 -2.55 -13.30
N LEU A 39 0.21 -3.02 -12.93
CA LEU A 39 0.03 -4.20 -12.07
C LEU A 39 0.52 -5.49 -12.72
N ASP A 40 0.80 -5.51 -14.02
CA ASP A 40 1.48 -6.63 -14.69
C ASP A 40 2.84 -6.95 -14.03
N ALA A 41 3.50 -5.98 -13.39
CA ALA A 41 4.73 -6.22 -12.63
C ALA A 41 4.51 -7.05 -11.34
N LEU A 42 3.26 -7.18 -10.86
CA LEU A 42 2.87 -8.08 -9.78
C LEU A 42 2.39 -9.45 -10.29
N ALA A 43 2.20 -9.60 -11.60
CA ALA A 43 1.73 -10.83 -12.21
C ALA A 43 2.87 -11.85 -12.40
N GLY A 44 2.50 -13.12 -12.55
CA GLY A 44 3.42 -14.21 -12.85
C GLY A 44 3.59 -15.21 -11.71
N ALA A 45 4.51 -16.15 -11.91
CA ALA A 45 4.79 -17.19 -10.93
C ALA A 45 5.52 -16.58 -9.72
N LEU A 46 5.12 -17.01 -8.52
CA LEU A 46 5.82 -16.63 -7.30
C LEU A 46 7.27 -17.13 -7.30
N PRO A 47 8.23 -16.35 -6.78
CA PRO A 47 9.62 -16.77 -6.65
C PRO A 47 9.74 -18.09 -5.88
N GLN A 48 10.58 -19.01 -6.35
CA GLN A 48 10.85 -20.29 -5.68
C GLN A 48 11.79 -20.15 -4.47
N SER A 49 12.29 -18.94 -4.22
CA SER A 49 13.19 -18.62 -3.11
C SER A 49 12.78 -17.28 -2.50
N PRO A 50 13.10 -17.02 -1.22
CA PRO A 50 12.77 -15.77 -0.56
C PRO A 50 13.30 -14.55 -1.35
N SER A 51 12.45 -13.53 -1.49
CA SER A 51 12.83 -12.22 -2.06
C SER A 51 13.31 -11.28 -0.95
N ASP A 52 14.10 -10.25 -1.30
CA ASP A 52 14.46 -9.21 -0.33
C ASP A 52 13.17 -8.47 0.10
N PRO A 53 12.81 -8.47 1.39
CA PRO A 53 11.59 -7.83 1.87
C PRO A 53 11.53 -6.33 1.54
N ARG A 54 12.67 -5.63 1.42
CA ARG A 54 12.69 -4.22 1.00
C ARG A 54 12.28 -4.05 -0.46
N GLN A 55 12.66 -4.98 -1.32
CA GLN A 55 12.23 -4.99 -2.72
C GLN A 55 10.74 -5.28 -2.83
N THR A 56 10.22 -6.17 -1.98
CA THR A 56 8.77 -6.42 -1.90
C THR A 56 8.00 -5.17 -1.47
N LEU A 57 8.44 -4.47 -0.43
CA LEU A 57 7.81 -3.21 0.01
C LEU A 57 7.85 -2.13 -1.08
N ALA A 58 8.99 -2.00 -1.77
CA ALA A 58 9.12 -1.07 -2.90
C ALA A 58 8.16 -1.43 -4.04
N LEU A 59 8.09 -2.70 -4.44
CA LEU A 59 7.19 -3.17 -5.49
C LEU A 59 5.71 -2.88 -5.14
N LEU A 60 5.32 -3.10 -3.89
CA LEU A 60 3.96 -2.83 -3.42
C LEU A 60 3.63 -1.33 -3.40
N ASP A 61 4.54 -0.48 -2.95
CA ASP A 61 4.34 0.99 -2.92
C ASP A 61 4.35 1.60 -4.32
N ASP A 62 5.33 1.21 -5.15
CA ASP A 62 5.55 1.81 -6.47
C ASP A 62 4.53 1.32 -7.52
N THR A 63 4.12 0.04 -7.44
CA THR A 63 3.20 -0.57 -8.41
C THR A 63 1.81 -0.79 -7.83
N GLY A 64 1.73 -1.44 -6.66
CA GLY A 64 0.47 -1.77 -6.02
C GLY A 64 -0.31 -0.50 -5.62
N GLY A 65 0.35 0.44 -4.95
CA GLY A 65 -0.23 1.69 -4.47
C GLY A 65 -0.98 2.48 -5.54
N PRO A 66 -0.36 2.85 -6.68
CA PRO A 66 -1.03 3.53 -7.78
C PRO A 66 -2.18 2.76 -8.42
N GLY A 67 -2.14 1.43 -8.40
CA GLY A 67 -3.17 0.57 -8.98
C GLY A 67 -4.38 0.31 -8.05
N THR A 68 -4.37 0.85 -6.83
CA THR A 68 -5.49 0.70 -5.89
C THR A 68 -6.61 1.70 -6.14
N THR A 69 -7.84 1.31 -5.77
CA THR A 69 -8.97 2.23 -5.61
C THR A 69 -8.85 2.91 -4.25
N THR A 70 -8.85 4.24 -4.22
CA THR A 70 -8.78 5.04 -2.99
C THR A 70 -10.17 5.12 -2.34
N SER A 71 -10.62 3.98 -1.80
CA SER A 71 -11.96 3.81 -1.26
C SER A 71 -12.21 4.52 0.07
N ASN A 72 -11.14 4.88 0.77
CA ASN A 72 -11.16 5.65 2.02
C ASN A 72 -11.04 7.17 1.81
N GLY A 73 -11.01 7.64 0.55
CA GLY A 73 -10.96 9.05 0.21
C GLY A 73 -12.34 9.70 0.14
N PRO A 74 -12.42 11.04 0.12
CA PRO A 74 -13.68 11.79 0.15
C PRO A 74 -14.53 11.63 -1.12
N ASN A 75 -13.94 11.10 -2.20
CA ASN A 75 -14.53 11.08 -3.54
C ASN A 75 -14.97 9.67 -4.01
N TYR A 76 -15.01 8.68 -3.11
CA TYR A 76 -15.45 7.33 -3.45
C TYR A 76 -16.88 7.04 -2.97
N PHE A 77 -17.77 6.68 -3.91
CA PHE A 77 -19.20 6.45 -3.66
C PHE A 77 -19.68 5.05 -4.07
N GLY A 78 -18.75 4.10 -4.21
CA GLY A 78 -19.06 2.71 -4.59
C GLY A 78 -19.33 1.82 -3.37
N PHE A 79 -20.26 0.86 -3.50
CA PHE A 79 -20.51 -0.19 -2.50
C PHE A 79 -20.83 0.31 -1.08
N VAL A 80 -21.02 -0.64 -0.15
CA VAL A 80 -20.96 -0.39 1.28
C VAL A 80 -19.63 -0.96 1.77
N ILE A 81 -18.72 -0.08 2.16
CA ILE A 81 -17.37 -0.44 2.58
C ILE A 81 -17.11 0.05 4.00
N GLY A 82 -16.38 -0.76 4.76
CA GLY A 82 -15.91 -0.38 6.08
C GLY A 82 -14.72 0.57 6.00
N ALA A 83 -14.61 1.44 6.99
CA ALA A 83 -13.42 2.26 7.24
C ALA A 83 -13.02 2.13 8.72
N SER A 84 -11.80 2.54 9.04
CA SER A 84 -11.33 2.67 10.42
C SER A 84 -11.14 4.15 10.77
N LEU A 85 -11.48 4.51 12.01
CA LEU A 85 -11.12 5.83 12.53
C LEU A 85 -9.59 5.91 12.69
N PRO A 86 -8.97 7.11 12.54
CA PRO A 86 -7.53 7.26 12.67
C PRO A 86 -6.94 6.67 13.95
N ALA A 87 -7.64 6.78 15.08
CA ALA A 87 -7.22 6.19 16.35
C ALA A 87 -7.18 4.65 16.32
N VAL A 88 -8.11 4.00 15.61
CA VAL A 88 -8.13 2.54 15.46
C VAL A 88 -7.00 2.08 14.55
N ALA A 89 -6.76 2.81 13.45
CA ALA A 89 -5.64 2.52 12.54
C ALA A 89 -4.26 2.69 13.23
N ALA A 90 -4.14 3.68 14.12
CA ALA A 90 -2.93 3.88 14.92
C ALA A 90 -2.74 2.79 15.98
N ALA A 91 -3.81 2.37 16.67
CA ALA A 91 -3.75 1.32 17.67
C ALA A 91 -3.28 -0.03 17.11
N ALA A 92 -3.59 -0.34 15.84
CA ALA A 92 -3.11 -1.55 15.16
C ALA A 92 -1.58 -1.57 14.90
N ARG A 93 -0.87 -0.47 15.19
CA ARG A 93 0.58 -0.31 15.01
C ARG A 93 1.35 -0.20 16.35
N LEU A 94 0.66 -0.37 17.48
CA LEU A 94 1.26 -0.50 18.82
C LEU A 94 1.69 -1.94 19.08
#